data_AF-A0A1V5USR9-F1
#
_entry.id   AF-A0A1V5USR9-F1
#
_cell.length_a   1.000
_cell.length_b   1.000
_cell.length_c   1.000
_cell.angle_alpha   90.00
_cell.angle_beta   90.00
_cell.angle_gamma   90.00
#
_symmetry.space_group_name_H-M   'P 1'
#
loop_
_entity.id
_entity.type
_entity.pdbx_description
1 polymer ?
#
loop_
_entity_poly.entity_id
_entity_poly.type
_entity_poly.pdbx_seq_one_letter_code
_entity_poly.pdbx_strand_id
1 'polypeptide(L)'
;MKKHFLTLITALLLIAGGLLVCGCEKEPPPPPEVEPELQPTLELSVTPEGEIPYGDVATLEWKTTNAFRLFINDERQDNYKEGNKGTGKLFKDTTYTVKAQRVTLFAQKSVTIEVGDWTTSKFGLVSKYPWRYDSLGRSSLDGKVLKRWSVTPEEKAVVYFYLKEGILYSSEDLNRTNPWYILDENTIVINGSVRKLQVDDKQMIISYQTENHGEIVWFDMIFEHASDVPNDPD
;
A
#
# COMPACT_ATOMS: atom_id res chain seq x y z
N MET A 1 -17.82 50.28 104.68
CA MET A 1 -17.07 49.29 105.50
C MET A 1 -16.85 48.03 104.66
N LYS A 2 -15.60 47.52 104.64
CA LYS A 2 -15.12 46.20 104.15
C LYS A 2 -15.21 45.98 102.63
N LYS A 3 -14.11 46.13 101.86
CA LYS A 3 -13.08 45.12 101.53
C LYS A 3 -13.67 43.77 101.10
N HIS A 4 -13.43 43.37 99.85
CA HIS A 4 -12.68 42.17 99.44
C HIS A 4 -12.44 42.27 97.91
N PHE A 5 -11.19 42.38 97.44
CA PHE A 5 -10.22 41.28 97.17
C PHE A 5 -10.35 40.85 95.70
N LEU A 6 -9.46 41.36 94.82
CA LEU A 6 -8.22 40.68 94.42
C LEU A 6 -8.47 39.58 93.38
N THR A 7 -8.42 39.94 92.09
CA THR A 7 -7.85 39.15 90.96
C THR A 7 -8.26 39.81 89.65
N LEU A 8 -7.41 40.67 89.04
CA LEU A 8 -7.45 40.91 87.58
C LEU A 8 -6.27 41.77 87.04
N ILE A 9 -5.09 41.78 87.68
CA ILE A 9 -3.95 42.63 87.24
C ILE A 9 -2.71 41.78 86.87
N THR A 10 -2.92 40.53 86.47
CA THR A 10 -1.87 39.65 85.94
C THR A 10 -2.30 39.01 84.63
N ALA A 11 -2.65 39.86 83.66
CA ALA A 11 -2.76 39.49 82.24
C ALA A 11 -2.16 40.58 81.32
N LEU A 12 -1.31 41.45 81.89
CA LEU A 12 -0.29 42.17 81.14
C LEU A 12 0.95 41.27 81.05
N LEU A 13 1.62 41.25 79.90
CA LEU A 13 3.02 40.83 79.66
C LEU A 13 3.38 39.49 78.96
N LEU A 14 2.49 38.75 78.30
CA LEU A 14 2.95 37.59 77.49
C LEU A 14 2.15 37.30 76.21
N ILE A 15 1.78 38.30 75.40
CA ILE A 15 1.53 38.08 73.95
C ILE A 15 2.02 39.31 73.17
N ALA A 16 3.31 39.61 73.33
CA ALA A 16 4.06 40.45 72.42
C ALA A 16 5.06 39.53 71.70
N GLY A 17 4.73 39.10 70.49
CA GLY A 17 5.61 38.26 69.69
C GLY A 17 4.87 37.47 68.62
N GLY A 18 4.74 38.05 67.44
CA GLY A 18 4.42 37.30 66.22
C GLY A 18 3.00 37.48 65.72
N LEU A 19 2.73 38.61 65.07
CA LEU A 19 1.71 38.74 64.02
C LEU A 19 2.00 40.04 63.25
N LEU A 20 3.18 40.06 62.62
CA LEU A 20 3.54 41.02 61.59
C LEU A 20 4.22 40.24 60.46
N VAL A 21 3.51 39.25 59.93
CA VAL A 21 3.71 38.85 58.55
C VAL A 21 2.72 39.70 57.77
N CYS A 22 3.18 40.87 57.29
CA CYS A 22 2.57 41.48 56.12
C CYS A 22 2.69 40.46 55.00
N GLY A 23 1.67 39.61 54.87
CA GLY A 23 1.45 38.83 53.67
C GLY A 23 1.26 39.84 52.55
N CYS A 24 2.31 40.05 51.76
CA CYS A 24 2.11 40.36 50.36
C CYS A 24 1.35 39.15 49.80
N GLU A 25 0.02 39.18 49.84
CA GLU A 25 -0.77 38.44 48.85
C GLU A 25 -0.39 39.06 47.51
N LYS A 26 0.71 38.56 46.92
CA LYS A 26 0.85 38.62 45.48
C LYS A 26 -0.40 37.94 44.96
N GLU A 27 -1.25 38.71 44.31
CA GLU A 27 -2.35 38.20 43.51
C GLU A 27 -1.83 36.96 42.76
N PRO A 28 -2.54 35.81 42.81
CA PRO A 28 -2.12 34.64 42.08
C PRO A 28 -1.85 35.10 40.64
N PRO A 29 -0.70 34.73 40.03
CA PRO A 29 -0.46 35.09 38.65
C PRO A 29 -1.70 34.71 37.84
N PRO A 30 -2.21 35.59 36.97
CA PRO A 30 -3.39 35.31 36.18
C PRO A 30 -3.22 33.91 35.55
N PRO A 31 -4.28 33.09 35.54
CA PRO A 31 -4.22 31.76 34.93
C PRO A 31 -3.53 31.88 33.58
N PRO A 32 -2.54 31.02 33.27
CA PRO A 32 -1.85 31.10 31.99
C PRO A 32 -2.90 31.12 30.88
N GLU A 33 -2.89 32.17 30.08
CA GLU A 33 -3.80 32.33 28.94
C GLU A 33 -3.46 31.20 27.96
N VAL A 34 -4.33 30.18 27.90
CA VAL A 34 -4.15 29.04 27.01
C VAL A 34 -4.48 29.52 25.61
N GLU A 35 -3.44 29.78 24.81
CA GLU A 35 -3.60 30.08 23.39
C GLU A 35 -4.39 28.93 22.72
N PRO A 36 -5.46 29.24 21.95
CA PRO A 36 -6.28 28.20 21.34
C PRO A 36 -5.46 27.35 20.36
N GLU A 37 -5.63 26.03 20.45
CA GLU A 37 -4.93 25.10 19.57
C GLU A 37 -5.31 25.37 18.09
N LEU A 38 -4.32 25.58 17.23
CA LEU A 38 -4.55 25.80 15.80
C LEU A 38 -5.05 24.52 15.13
N GLN A 39 -6.19 24.62 14.43
CA GLN A 39 -6.76 23.51 13.66
C GLN A 39 -5.79 23.08 12.53
N PRO A 40 -5.41 21.78 12.46
CA PRO A 40 -4.63 21.27 11.34
C PRO A 40 -5.45 21.22 10.06
N THR A 41 -4.79 21.38 8.91
CA THR A 41 -5.38 21.15 7.58
C THR A 41 -4.67 19.99 6.88
N LEU A 42 -5.38 19.38 5.92
CA LEU A 42 -4.88 18.25 5.13
C LEU A 42 -5.34 18.38 3.67
N GLU A 43 -4.39 18.53 2.77
CA GLU A 43 -4.52 18.31 1.33
C GLU A 43 -4.05 16.88 1.03
N LEU A 44 -4.80 16.18 0.17
CA LEU A 44 -4.56 14.78 -0.18
C LEU A 44 -4.92 14.60 -1.65
N SER A 45 -3.99 14.04 -2.43
CA SER A 45 -4.17 13.66 -3.83
C SER A 45 -3.64 12.25 -4.07
N VAL A 46 -4.05 11.65 -5.18
CA VAL A 46 -3.61 10.32 -5.62
C VAL A 46 -3.17 10.43 -7.07
N THR A 47 -2.02 9.83 -7.38
CA THR A 47 -1.51 9.72 -8.75
C THR A 47 -1.29 8.25 -9.10
N PRO A 48 -1.79 7.76 -10.26
CA PRO A 48 -2.63 8.47 -11.22
C PRO A 48 -4.04 8.75 -10.68
N GLU A 49 -4.76 9.69 -11.29
CA GLU A 49 -6.17 9.94 -11.00
C GLU A 49 -7.07 8.92 -11.72
N GLY A 50 -8.18 8.54 -11.07
CA GLY A 50 -9.15 7.59 -11.62
C GLY A 50 -8.88 6.13 -11.28
N GLU A 51 -9.51 5.24 -12.04
CA GLU A 51 -9.34 3.79 -11.91
C GLU A 51 -7.95 3.38 -12.43
N ILE A 52 -7.23 2.56 -11.66
CA ILE A 52 -5.94 1.99 -12.07
C ILE A 52 -6.11 0.54 -12.56
N PRO A 53 -5.26 0.06 -13.49
CA PRO A 53 -5.29 -1.34 -13.90
C PRO A 53 -5.03 -2.30 -12.73
N TYR A 54 -5.61 -3.50 -12.80
CA TYR A 54 -5.36 -4.56 -11.84
C TYR A 54 -3.87 -4.90 -11.72
N GLY A 55 -3.35 -4.90 -10.50
CA GLY A 55 -1.95 -5.17 -10.19
C GLY A 55 -1.01 -4.00 -10.41
N ASP A 56 -1.55 -2.80 -10.71
CA ASP A 56 -0.77 -1.57 -10.82
C ASP A 56 -0.61 -0.85 -9.47
N VAL A 57 0.21 0.20 -9.46
CA VAL A 57 0.52 0.99 -8.26
C VAL A 57 -0.03 2.41 -8.34
N ALA A 58 -0.31 2.99 -7.19
CA ALA A 58 -0.63 4.40 -7.05
C ALA A 58 0.27 5.04 -5.99
N THR A 59 0.26 6.37 -5.95
CA THR A 59 0.99 7.18 -4.99
C THR A 59 0.03 8.13 -4.30
N LEU A 60 -0.01 8.07 -2.97
CA LEU A 60 -0.67 9.06 -2.13
C LEU A 60 0.27 10.25 -1.94
N GLU A 61 -0.23 11.47 -2.09
CA GLU A 61 0.52 12.69 -1.82
C GLU A 61 -0.25 13.57 -0.84
N TRP A 62 0.43 14.17 0.12
CA TRP A 62 -0.21 15.01 1.12
C TRP A 62 0.56 16.28 1.40
N LYS A 63 -0.18 17.27 1.88
CA LYS A 63 0.35 18.49 2.48
C LYS A 63 -0.49 18.87 3.68
N THR A 64 0.17 19.21 4.78
CA THR A 64 -0.50 19.62 6.02
C THR A 64 -0.04 20.98 6.47
N THR A 65 -0.93 21.72 7.11
CA THR A 65 -0.59 22.89 7.90
C THR A 65 -1.00 22.65 9.34
N ASN A 66 -0.29 23.24 10.30
CA ASN A 66 -0.60 23.15 11.72
C ASN A 66 -0.67 21.72 12.30
N ALA A 67 -0.16 20.69 11.61
CA ALA A 67 -0.04 19.33 12.15
C ALA A 67 1.35 19.09 12.74
N PHE A 68 1.47 18.11 13.65
CA PHE A 68 2.73 17.59 14.20
C PHE A 68 2.95 16.11 13.88
N ARG A 69 1.90 15.42 13.42
CA ARG A 69 1.91 14.00 13.10
C ARG A 69 0.98 13.75 11.91
N LEU A 70 1.32 12.75 11.12
CA LEU A 70 0.46 12.23 10.06
C LEU A 70 0.40 10.72 10.20
N PHE A 71 -0.79 10.16 9.98
CA PHE A 71 -1.04 8.73 9.96
C PHE A 71 -1.74 8.36 8.66
N ILE A 72 -1.33 7.25 8.06
CA ILE A 72 -2.03 6.62 6.93
C ILE A 72 -2.46 5.24 7.42
N ASN A 73 -3.76 4.97 7.50
CA ASN A 73 -4.31 3.75 8.09
C ASN A 73 -3.68 3.42 9.46
N ASP A 74 -3.64 4.43 10.33
CA ASP A 74 -3.03 4.39 11.68
C ASP A 74 -1.50 4.19 11.72
N GLU A 75 -0.83 4.07 10.56
CA GLU A 75 0.63 4.00 10.47
C GLU A 75 1.24 5.41 10.41
N ARG A 76 2.07 5.74 11.40
CA ARG A 76 2.73 7.05 11.49
C ARG A 76 3.72 7.26 10.33
N GLN A 77 3.64 8.43 9.71
CA GLN A 77 4.58 8.88 8.69
C GLN A 77 5.56 9.91 9.27
N ASP A 78 6.83 9.83 8.88
CA ASP A 78 7.87 10.76 9.35
C ASP A 78 7.71 12.15 8.71
N ASN A 79 7.41 12.19 7.40
CA ASN A 79 7.24 13.41 6.63
C ASN A 79 5.82 13.98 6.76
N TYR A 80 5.43 14.45 7.95
CA TYR A 80 4.05 14.86 8.22
C TYR A 80 3.62 16.17 7.56
N LYS A 81 4.55 17.07 7.20
CA LYS A 81 4.23 18.38 6.59
C LYS A 81 3.88 18.28 5.12
N GLU A 82 4.66 17.50 4.38
CA GLU A 82 4.50 17.28 2.95
C GLU A 82 5.23 15.99 2.61
N GLY A 83 4.65 15.15 1.76
CA GLY A 83 5.25 13.88 1.41
C GLY A 83 4.38 13.03 0.51
N ASN A 84 4.90 11.86 0.17
CA ASN A 84 4.20 10.86 -0.61
C ASN A 84 4.47 9.43 -0.09
N LYS A 85 3.58 8.49 -0.45
CA LYS A 85 3.70 7.06 -0.15
C LYS A 85 3.11 6.24 -1.29
N GLY A 86 3.92 5.34 -1.86
CA GLY A 86 3.45 4.35 -2.82
C GLY A 86 2.56 3.29 -2.15
N THR A 87 1.53 2.83 -2.85
CA THR A 87 0.57 1.84 -2.35
C THR A 87 1.09 0.40 -2.43
N GLY A 88 2.10 0.15 -3.27
CA GLY A 88 2.35 -1.18 -3.81
C GLY A 88 1.25 -1.58 -4.81
N LYS A 89 1.33 -2.82 -5.32
CA LYS A 89 0.33 -3.34 -6.27
C LYS A 89 -1.02 -3.48 -5.59
N LEU A 90 -2.07 -2.99 -6.24
CA LEU A 90 -3.45 -3.13 -5.78
C LEU A 90 -4.22 -4.11 -6.67
N PHE A 91 -5.06 -4.94 -6.05
CA PHE A 91 -5.82 -6.00 -6.72
C PHE A 91 -7.33 -5.87 -6.52
N LYS A 92 -7.75 -4.85 -5.76
CA LYS A 92 -9.12 -4.49 -5.46
C LYS A 92 -9.15 -3.07 -4.93
N ASP A 93 -10.33 -2.46 -4.98
CA ASP A 93 -10.56 -1.15 -4.40
C ASP A 93 -10.02 -1.07 -2.98
N THR A 94 -9.20 -0.06 -2.73
CA THR A 94 -8.52 0.11 -1.45
C THR A 94 -8.70 1.52 -0.94
N THR A 95 -9.25 1.64 0.27
CA THR A 95 -9.46 2.92 0.93
C THR A 95 -8.32 3.23 1.89
N TYR A 96 -7.72 4.40 1.72
CA TYR A 96 -6.71 4.95 2.61
C TYR A 96 -7.30 6.09 3.43
N THR A 97 -7.17 6.00 4.75
CA THR A 97 -7.55 7.08 5.67
C THR A 97 -6.30 7.80 6.15
N VAL A 98 -6.21 9.09 5.84
CA VAL A 98 -5.09 9.96 6.19
C VAL A 98 -5.52 10.93 7.27
N LYS A 99 -4.81 10.93 8.39
CA LYS A 99 -5.09 11.75 9.57
C LYS A 99 -3.89 12.64 9.90
N ALA A 100 -4.07 13.95 9.79
CA ALA A 100 -3.12 14.96 10.23
C ALA A 100 -3.50 15.42 11.65
N GLN A 101 -2.63 15.21 12.63
CA GLN A 101 -2.90 15.51 14.03
C GLN A 101 -1.89 16.52 14.57
N ARG A 102 -2.37 17.47 15.37
CA ARG A 102 -1.54 18.38 16.17
C ARG A 102 -1.33 17.80 17.57
N VAL A 103 -2.00 18.33 18.60
CA VAL A 103 -2.01 17.80 19.96
C VAL A 103 -3.30 17.03 20.18
N THR A 104 -4.42 17.74 20.31
CA THR A 104 -5.76 17.14 20.47
C THR A 104 -6.59 17.23 19.19
N LEU A 105 -6.34 18.24 18.37
CA LEU A 105 -7.07 18.46 17.11
C LEU A 105 -6.49 17.63 15.97
N PHE A 106 -7.36 17.26 15.03
CA PHE A 106 -6.97 16.57 13.80
C PHE A 106 -7.84 16.98 12.61
N ALA A 107 -7.29 16.80 11.42
CA ALA A 107 -7.99 16.77 10.14
C ALA A 107 -7.84 15.38 9.54
N GLN A 108 -8.90 14.87 8.91
CA GLN A 108 -8.91 13.54 8.33
C GLN A 108 -9.56 13.58 6.96
N LYS A 109 -8.98 12.83 6.02
CA LYS A 109 -9.56 12.56 4.71
C LYS A 109 -9.42 11.07 4.42
N SER A 110 -10.34 10.54 3.64
CA SER A 110 -10.22 9.21 3.07
C SER A 110 -10.26 9.32 1.55
N VAL A 111 -9.46 8.49 0.89
CA VAL A 111 -9.47 8.34 -0.56
C VAL A 111 -9.57 6.86 -0.88
N THR A 112 -10.44 6.53 -1.83
CA THR A 112 -10.55 5.17 -2.36
C THR A 112 -9.89 5.15 -3.72
N ILE A 113 -8.96 4.22 -3.90
CA ILE A 113 -8.32 3.97 -5.18
C ILE A 113 -9.09 2.82 -5.82
N GLU A 114 -9.75 3.11 -6.93
CA GLU A 114 -10.53 2.15 -7.71
C GLU A 114 -9.58 1.30 -8.56
N VAL A 115 -9.82 -0.01 -8.59
CA VAL A 115 -9.01 -0.97 -9.34
C VAL A 115 -9.88 -1.66 -10.37
N GLY A 116 -9.47 -1.56 -11.64
CA GLY A 116 -10.17 -2.18 -12.75
C GLY A 116 -10.19 -3.71 -12.68
N ASP A 117 -11.09 -4.31 -13.46
CA ASP A 117 -11.22 -5.77 -13.55
C ASP A 117 -9.91 -6.42 -14.06
N TRP A 118 -9.60 -7.62 -13.57
CA TRP A 118 -8.36 -8.32 -13.94
C TRP A 118 -8.22 -8.54 -15.46
N THR A 119 -9.33 -8.65 -16.20
CA THR A 119 -9.35 -8.82 -17.66
C THR A 119 -8.89 -7.58 -18.44
N THR A 120 -8.88 -6.40 -17.82
CA THR A 120 -8.49 -5.14 -18.48
C THR A 120 -6.98 -4.88 -18.41
N SER A 121 -6.22 -5.70 -17.68
CA SER A 121 -4.78 -5.55 -17.51
C SER A 121 -4.01 -6.78 -18.00
N LYS A 122 -2.84 -6.58 -18.61
CA LYS A 122 -1.94 -7.70 -18.98
C LYS A 122 -1.47 -8.49 -17.77
N PHE A 123 -1.24 -7.79 -16.66
CA PHE A 123 -0.86 -8.44 -15.40
C PHE A 123 -1.96 -9.38 -14.91
N GLY A 124 -3.19 -8.90 -14.80
CA GLY A 124 -4.34 -9.68 -14.36
C GLY A 124 -4.65 -10.84 -15.28
N LEU A 125 -4.63 -10.64 -16.60
CA LEU A 125 -4.81 -11.71 -17.59
C LEU A 125 -3.81 -12.85 -17.37
N VAL A 126 -2.53 -12.54 -17.13
CA VAL A 126 -1.51 -13.56 -16.87
C VAL A 126 -1.70 -14.22 -15.50
N SER A 127 -2.01 -13.45 -14.46
CA SER A 127 -1.92 -13.94 -13.07
C SER A 127 -3.20 -14.52 -12.49
N LYS A 128 -4.38 -14.24 -13.04
CA LYS A 128 -5.65 -14.62 -12.38
C LYS A 128 -5.86 -16.12 -12.33
N TYR A 129 -5.66 -16.81 -13.43
CA TYR A 129 -5.93 -18.24 -13.58
C TYR A 129 -4.68 -19.04 -13.95
N PRO A 130 -4.62 -20.32 -13.58
CA PRO A 130 -3.50 -21.17 -13.97
C PRO A 130 -3.56 -21.51 -15.46
N TRP A 131 -2.38 -21.77 -16.04
CA TRP A 131 -2.21 -22.04 -17.46
C TRP A 131 -1.71 -23.47 -17.70
N ARG A 132 -2.08 -24.09 -18.81
CA ARG A 132 -1.45 -25.32 -19.30
C ARG A 132 -1.18 -25.19 -20.80
N TYR A 133 -0.27 -26.02 -21.31
CA TYR A 133 -0.04 -26.03 -22.76
C TYR A 133 -1.30 -26.48 -23.51
N ASP A 134 -1.69 -25.69 -24.50
CA ASP A 134 -2.58 -26.13 -25.55
C ASP A 134 -1.76 -26.76 -26.69
N SER A 135 -0.80 -25.99 -27.19
CA SER A 135 0.00 -26.33 -28.36
C SER A 135 1.31 -25.55 -28.42
N LEU A 136 2.17 -25.93 -29.36
CA LEU A 136 3.40 -25.23 -29.68
C LEU A 136 3.39 -24.81 -31.14
N GLY A 137 4.22 -23.83 -31.48
CA GLY A 137 4.38 -23.46 -32.87
C GLY A 137 5.61 -22.65 -33.21
N ARG A 138 5.68 -22.27 -34.47
CA ARG A 138 6.63 -21.30 -34.99
C ARG A 138 5.90 -20.26 -35.82
N SER A 139 6.33 -19.02 -35.68
CA SER A 139 5.88 -17.89 -36.48
C SER A 139 7.09 -17.14 -37.02
N SER A 140 6.99 -16.56 -38.20
CA SER A 140 7.99 -15.62 -38.70
C SER A 140 7.98 -14.33 -37.87
N LEU A 141 9.01 -13.50 -38.03
CA LEU A 141 9.15 -12.28 -37.22
C LEU A 141 8.03 -11.24 -37.46
N ASP A 142 7.42 -11.24 -38.64
CA ASP A 142 6.24 -10.46 -39.00
C ASP A 142 4.90 -11.08 -38.52
N GLY A 143 4.95 -12.22 -37.82
CA GLY A 143 3.80 -12.83 -37.17
C GLY A 143 3.03 -13.85 -38.01
N LYS A 144 3.50 -14.21 -39.21
CA LYS A 144 2.87 -15.28 -39.99
C LYS A 144 3.16 -16.63 -39.35
N VAL A 145 2.09 -17.39 -39.06
CA VAL A 145 2.20 -18.76 -38.55
C VAL A 145 2.85 -19.66 -39.60
N LEU A 146 3.96 -20.29 -39.22
CA LEU A 146 4.71 -21.21 -40.07
C LEU A 146 4.31 -22.67 -39.78
N LYS A 147 4.13 -23.01 -38.50
CA LYS A 147 3.76 -24.36 -38.07
C LYS A 147 3.10 -24.34 -36.69
N ARG A 148 2.13 -25.23 -36.47
CA ARG A 148 1.57 -25.56 -35.16
C ARG A 148 1.64 -27.07 -34.96
N TRP A 149 1.83 -27.51 -33.71
CA TRP A 149 1.79 -28.92 -33.35
C TRP A 149 1.32 -29.09 -31.91
N SER A 150 0.71 -30.24 -31.63
CA SER A 150 0.25 -30.60 -30.29
C SER A 150 1.44 -30.94 -29.39
N VAL A 151 1.30 -30.61 -28.11
CA VAL A 151 2.17 -31.09 -27.02
C VAL A 151 1.87 -32.55 -26.68
N THR A 152 2.79 -33.23 -25.98
CA THR A 152 2.52 -34.58 -25.49
C THR A 152 1.45 -34.56 -24.38
N PRO A 153 0.80 -35.71 -24.08
CA PRO A 153 -0.12 -35.79 -22.95
C PRO A 153 0.52 -35.40 -21.61
N GLU A 154 1.80 -35.73 -21.40
CA GLU A 154 2.52 -35.36 -20.17
C GLU A 154 2.72 -33.84 -20.08
N GLU A 155 3.18 -33.20 -21.15
CA GLU A 155 3.34 -31.74 -21.21
C GLU A 155 2.01 -31.00 -21.01
N LYS A 156 0.92 -31.53 -21.58
CA LYS A 156 -0.43 -30.97 -21.45
C LYS A 156 -0.98 -31.06 -20.02
N ALA A 157 -0.51 -32.03 -19.24
CA ALA A 157 -0.92 -32.23 -17.86
C ALA A 157 -0.23 -31.27 -16.87
N VAL A 158 0.86 -30.61 -17.28
CA VAL A 158 1.58 -29.65 -16.44
C VAL A 158 0.81 -28.34 -16.37
N VAL A 159 0.54 -27.90 -15.13
CA VAL A 159 -0.12 -26.63 -14.82
C VAL A 159 0.92 -25.62 -14.35
N TYR A 160 0.85 -24.41 -14.86
CA TYR A 160 1.72 -23.28 -14.56
C TYR A 160 0.95 -22.21 -13.80
N PHE A 161 1.50 -21.78 -12.67
CA PHE A 161 0.89 -20.82 -11.76
C PHE A 161 1.71 -19.53 -11.77
N TYR A 162 1.15 -18.46 -12.31
CA TYR A 162 1.73 -17.12 -12.30
C TYR A 162 1.12 -16.33 -11.15
N LEU A 163 1.72 -16.38 -9.97
CA LEU A 163 1.20 -15.71 -8.78
C LEU A 163 1.40 -14.20 -8.85
N LYS A 164 0.48 -13.44 -8.24
CA LYS A 164 0.51 -11.96 -8.25
C LYS A 164 1.74 -11.35 -7.55
N GLU A 165 2.41 -12.13 -6.71
CA GLU A 165 3.68 -11.78 -6.06
C GLU A 165 4.88 -11.81 -7.03
N GLY A 166 4.67 -12.21 -8.29
CA GLY A 166 5.73 -12.33 -9.30
C GLY A 166 6.48 -13.66 -9.20
N ILE A 167 5.82 -14.70 -8.72
CA ILE A 167 6.36 -16.06 -8.60
C ILE A 167 5.69 -16.98 -9.61
N LEU A 168 6.48 -17.71 -10.38
CA LEU A 168 6.06 -18.74 -11.31
C LEU A 168 6.53 -20.11 -10.81
N TYR A 169 5.63 -21.07 -10.71
CA TYR A 169 5.97 -22.49 -10.49
C TYR A 169 5.05 -23.39 -11.33
N SER A 170 5.35 -24.69 -11.39
CA SER A 170 4.52 -25.67 -12.08
C SER A 170 4.08 -26.80 -11.17
N SER A 171 3.02 -27.51 -11.55
CA SER A 171 2.55 -28.72 -10.85
C SER A 171 3.53 -29.88 -10.91
N GLU A 172 4.52 -29.83 -11.81
CA GLU A 172 5.56 -30.84 -11.95
C GLU A 172 6.63 -30.71 -10.85
N ASP A 173 7.00 -29.47 -10.50
CA ASP A 173 7.98 -29.18 -9.46
C ASP A 173 7.58 -27.93 -8.66
N LEU A 174 6.90 -28.17 -7.54
CA LEU A 174 6.41 -27.13 -6.64
C LEU A 174 7.53 -26.38 -5.91
N ASN A 175 8.74 -26.94 -5.84
CA ASN A 175 9.87 -26.33 -5.13
C ASN A 175 10.69 -25.41 -6.05
N ARG A 176 10.56 -25.58 -7.37
CA ARG A 176 11.25 -24.75 -8.35
C ARG A 176 10.41 -23.55 -8.72
N THR A 177 10.75 -22.41 -8.13
CA THR A 177 10.15 -21.13 -8.45
C THR A 177 11.02 -20.32 -9.40
N ASN A 178 10.38 -19.50 -10.22
CA ASN A 178 11.02 -18.54 -11.12
C ASN A 178 10.38 -17.16 -10.93
N PRO A 179 11.16 -16.07 -10.86
CA PRO A 179 10.57 -14.74 -10.83
C PRO A 179 9.94 -14.41 -12.18
N TRP A 180 8.82 -13.69 -12.18
CA TRP A 180 8.22 -13.14 -13.40
C TRP A 180 7.66 -11.73 -13.19
N TYR A 181 7.63 -10.95 -14.28
CA TYR A 181 6.95 -9.66 -14.33
C TYR A 181 6.64 -9.24 -15.76
N ILE A 182 5.65 -8.36 -15.93
CA ILE A 182 5.36 -7.67 -17.19
C ILE A 182 6.32 -6.48 -17.30
N LEU A 183 7.09 -6.41 -18.39
CA LEU A 183 8.02 -5.31 -18.64
C LEU A 183 7.33 -4.17 -19.40
N ASP A 184 6.50 -4.52 -20.38
CA ASP A 184 5.68 -3.62 -21.18
C ASP A 184 4.48 -4.38 -21.78
N GLU A 185 3.65 -3.70 -22.56
CA GLU A 185 2.43 -4.22 -23.19
C GLU A 185 2.59 -5.57 -23.90
N ASN A 186 3.77 -5.86 -24.45
CA ASN A 186 4.02 -7.05 -25.27
C ASN A 186 5.18 -7.89 -24.75
N THR A 187 5.64 -7.66 -23.53
CA THR A 187 6.87 -8.28 -23.02
C THR A 187 6.70 -8.79 -21.60
N ILE A 188 7.02 -10.07 -21.41
CA ILE A 188 7.12 -10.72 -20.10
C ILE A 188 8.56 -11.14 -19.84
N VAL A 189 9.03 -10.98 -18.61
CA VAL A 189 10.32 -11.50 -18.17
C VAL A 189 10.07 -12.67 -17.26
N ILE A 190 10.70 -13.81 -17.55
CA ILE A 190 10.61 -15.03 -16.74
C ILE A 190 12.02 -15.50 -16.45
N ASN A 191 12.38 -15.59 -15.17
CA ASN A 191 13.71 -15.96 -14.70
C ASN A 191 14.83 -15.15 -15.39
N GLY A 192 14.62 -13.83 -15.52
CA GLY A 192 15.54 -12.91 -16.20
C GLY A 192 15.54 -12.97 -17.73
N SER A 193 14.82 -13.92 -18.34
CA SER A 193 14.71 -14.03 -19.80
C SER A 193 13.55 -13.17 -20.32
N VAL A 194 13.87 -12.24 -21.23
CA VAL A 194 12.87 -11.42 -21.92
C VAL A 194 12.17 -12.25 -23.00
N ARG A 195 10.83 -12.23 -23.00
CA ARG A 195 9.97 -12.99 -23.91
C ARG A 195 8.87 -12.09 -24.45
N LYS A 196 8.45 -12.35 -25.69
CA LYS A 196 7.26 -11.71 -26.25
C LYS A 196 6.02 -12.30 -25.58
N LEU A 197 5.07 -11.46 -25.23
CA LEU A 197 3.78 -11.82 -24.64
C LEU A 197 2.64 -11.39 -25.55
N GLN A 198 1.69 -12.28 -25.77
CA GLN A 198 0.36 -11.97 -26.30
C GLN A 198 -0.64 -12.70 -25.42
N VAL A 199 -1.61 -12.00 -24.85
CA VAL A 199 -2.56 -12.61 -23.91
C VAL A 199 -3.92 -11.93 -23.95
N ASP A 200 -4.96 -12.74 -23.86
CA ASP A 200 -6.37 -12.39 -23.64
C ASP A 200 -6.99 -13.30 -22.56
N ASP A 201 -8.31 -13.25 -22.41
CA ASP A 201 -9.08 -13.99 -21.38
C ASP A 201 -9.14 -15.51 -21.60
N LYS A 202 -8.57 -16.02 -22.69
CA LYS A 202 -8.67 -17.44 -23.09
C LYS A 202 -7.32 -18.05 -23.40
N GLN A 203 -6.42 -17.25 -23.98
CA GLN A 203 -5.16 -17.72 -24.52
C GLN A 203 -4.02 -16.81 -24.12
N MET A 204 -2.90 -17.44 -23.77
CA MET A 204 -1.61 -16.79 -23.61
C MET A 204 -0.61 -17.40 -24.58
N ILE A 205 0.17 -16.56 -25.26
CA ILE A 205 1.28 -16.94 -26.11
C ILE A 205 2.54 -16.27 -25.56
N ILE A 206 3.52 -17.08 -25.20
CA ILE A 206 4.85 -16.63 -24.82
C ILE A 206 5.83 -17.09 -25.90
N SER A 207 6.55 -16.14 -26.50
CA SER A 207 7.46 -16.46 -27.60
C SER A 207 8.90 -16.04 -27.32
N TYR A 208 9.83 -16.81 -27.88
CA TYR A 208 11.25 -16.47 -27.93
C TYR A 208 11.84 -16.74 -29.30
N GLN A 209 12.90 -16.01 -29.65
CA GLN A 209 13.55 -16.20 -30.93
C GLN A 209 14.40 -17.47 -30.94
N THR A 210 14.33 -18.21 -32.04
CA THR A 210 15.15 -19.39 -32.32
C THR A 210 15.51 -19.44 -33.80
N GLU A 211 16.42 -20.34 -34.17
CA GLU A 211 16.81 -20.54 -35.55
C GLU A 211 16.05 -21.74 -36.16
N ASN A 212 15.57 -21.57 -37.39
CA ASN A 212 14.94 -22.62 -38.18
C ASN A 212 15.52 -22.60 -39.60
N HIS A 213 16.42 -23.55 -39.89
CA HIS A 213 17.13 -23.64 -41.18
C HIS A 213 17.84 -22.34 -41.60
N GLY A 214 18.52 -21.67 -40.66
CA GLY A 214 19.24 -20.42 -40.93
C GLY A 214 18.39 -19.15 -40.89
N GLU A 215 17.07 -19.25 -40.68
CA GLU A 215 16.19 -18.10 -40.48
C GLU A 215 15.82 -17.93 -39.01
N ILE A 216 15.83 -16.69 -38.52
CA ILE A 216 15.34 -16.37 -37.17
C ILE A 216 13.82 -16.35 -37.19
N VAL A 217 13.21 -17.12 -36.29
CA VAL A 217 11.76 -17.26 -36.14
C VAL A 217 11.37 -17.14 -34.68
N TRP A 218 10.10 -16.89 -34.40
CA TRP A 218 9.52 -17.06 -33.07
C TRP A 218 9.19 -18.53 -32.83
N PHE A 219 9.64 -19.08 -31.71
CA PHE A 219 9.07 -20.26 -31.10
C PHE A 219 7.95 -19.83 -30.16
N ASP A 220 6.74 -20.32 -30.39
CA ASP A 220 5.53 -19.91 -29.68
C ASP A 220 5.08 -21.01 -28.72
N MET A 221 5.00 -20.67 -27.44
CA MET A 221 4.39 -21.48 -26.39
C MET A 221 2.96 -21.01 -26.19
N ILE A 222 1.96 -21.83 -26.54
CA ILE A 222 0.54 -21.46 -26.51
C ILE A 222 -0.14 -22.17 -25.34
N PHE A 223 -0.82 -21.38 -24.53
CA PHE A 223 -1.48 -21.82 -23.32
C PHE A 223 -2.98 -21.55 -23.38
N GLU A 224 -3.73 -22.42 -22.72
CA GLU A 224 -5.13 -22.23 -22.34
C GLU A 224 -5.24 -22.26 -20.82
N HIS A 225 -6.35 -21.75 -20.26
CA HIS A 225 -6.61 -21.89 -18.84
C HIS A 225 -6.71 -23.36 -18.43
N ALA A 226 -5.98 -23.72 -17.38
CA ALA A 226 -5.97 -25.08 -16.85
C ALA A 226 -7.18 -25.34 -15.92
N SER A 227 -7.78 -24.28 -15.38
CA SER A 227 -8.85 -24.31 -14.40
C SER A 227 -9.59 -22.96 -14.36
N ASP A 228 -10.88 -22.98 -14.02
CA ASP A 228 -11.68 -21.79 -13.71
C ASP A 228 -11.53 -21.36 -12.23
N VAL A 229 -10.65 -22.03 -11.48
CA VAL A 229 -10.30 -21.66 -10.10
C VAL A 229 -9.09 -20.72 -10.14
N PRO A 230 -9.21 -19.49 -9.59
CA PRO A 230 -8.09 -18.54 -9.57
C PRO A 230 -6.85 -19.07 -8.84
N ASN A 231 -5.67 -18.59 -9.23
CA ASN A 231 -4.40 -18.90 -8.55
C ASN A 231 -4.43 -18.45 -7.08
N ASP A 232 -5.00 -17.27 -6.83
CA ASP A 232 -5.12 -16.64 -5.52
C ASP A 232 -6.61 -16.28 -5.27
N PRO A 233 -7.40 -17.14 -4.61
CA PRO A 233 -8.77 -16.79 -4.22
C PRO A 233 -8.74 -15.68 -3.15
N ASP A 234 -9.66 -14.71 -3.30
CA ASP A 234 -9.78 -13.52 -2.43
C ASP A 234 -10.23 -13.84 -0.99
#